data_AF-A0A7V4J0F8-F1
#
_entry.id   AF-A0A7V4J0F8-F1
#
_cell.length_a   1.000
_cell.length_b   1.000
_cell.length_c   1.000
_cell.angle_alpha   90.00
_cell.angle_beta   90.00
_cell.angle_gamma   90.00
#
_symmetry.space_group_name_H-M   'P 1'
#
loop_
_entity.id
_entity.type
_entity.pdbx_description
1 polymer ?
#
loop_
_entity_poly.entity_id
_entity_poly.type
_entity_poly.pdbx_seq_one_letter_code
_entity_poly.pdbx_strand_id
1 'polypeptide(L)'
;MKKILLSTCFFMFVALLYAETFQMKPSLAIEAEDFITEKGWKVIEYGKGNYMVDIIGFNHISGERLLGIDEKDVSAIAFKEINVPVDADYRLWVRYEYPPFTEARFKVVIEQNEKIVAEKIMGAKDNPRLAFGDTTLKPQYDPSWGSEGLVEEPLDIKGLKAGKAKISLLGTEQPQIPGLSANRNIDFIFLTSDTTDSWRPYYTAGWGGGLYPILNAFRDVVGPRWEVQFINKGTKPANLVISHVYNRSPWAAREDVNTDIQPGTSSGWIPLKNQDTCHFGMSQFETSTKEKFELLLRPIGEGQPQTFASEGNPVRIYLPPYPRQNEKPITPEEEIDAVLKLLASTPPPGRKPALPLAHGGWIFVGIDDNYGRKYAELYAACGFRSFACPLPQDINIAIKNLKQFGIEPNRSMAAMGYRNPPLDENIKATKENFTKNGFLQYLQYYDYGDEMHFSEWVDYLVTDKIAKSPEPKPSKE
;
A
#
# COMPACT_ATOMS: atom_id res chain seq x y z
N MET A 1 -7.80 -33.31 -36.52
CA MET A 1 -8.10 -33.49 -35.08
C MET A 1 -6.93 -33.99 -34.22
N LYS A 2 -6.02 -34.88 -34.68
CA LYS A 2 -4.87 -35.36 -33.87
C LYS A 2 -3.73 -34.35 -33.61
N LYS A 3 -3.60 -33.26 -34.39
CA LYS A 3 -2.52 -32.26 -34.23
C LYS A 3 -2.80 -31.16 -33.19
N ILE A 4 -4.06 -30.98 -32.78
CA ILE A 4 -4.43 -29.95 -31.78
C ILE A 4 -4.22 -30.48 -30.36
N LEU A 5 -4.35 -31.79 -30.13
CA LEU A 5 -4.18 -32.40 -28.81
C LEU A 5 -2.72 -32.37 -28.30
N LEU A 6 -1.73 -32.39 -29.20
CA LEU A 6 -0.30 -32.42 -28.82
C LEU A 6 0.21 -31.05 -28.34
N SER A 7 -0.34 -29.95 -28.85
CA SER A 7 0.09 -28.59 -28.50
C SER A 7 -0.42 -28.16 -27.12
N THR A 8 -1.59 -28.63 -26.71
CA THR A 8 -2.19 -28.31 -25.40
C THR A 8 -1.50 -29.07 -24.28
N CYS A 9 -1.08 -30.32 -24.50
CA CYS A 9 -0.30 -31.09 -23.53
C CYS A 9 1.12 -30.51 -23.32
N PHE A 10 1.73 -29.91 -24.35
CA PHE A 10 3.07 -29.33 -24.23
C PHE A 10 3.06 -28.01 -23.44
N PHE A 11 2.05 -27.15 -23.61
CA PHE A 11 1.90 -25.93 -22.79
C PHE A 11 1.58 -26.24 -21.32
N MET A 12 0.81 -27.29 -21.04
CA MET A 12 0.56 -27.73 -19.66
C MET A 12 1.81 -28.31 -18.99
N PHE A 13 2.67 -29.02 -19.74
CA PHE A 13 3.91 -29.58 -19.21
C PHE A 13 4.99 -28.52 -18.93
N VAL A 14 5.06 -27.44 -19.73
CA VAL A 14 5.99 -26.32 -19.48
C VAL A 14 5.58 -25.48 -18.27
N ALA A 15 4.27 -25.28 -18.04
CA ALA A 15 3.78 -24.63 -16.82
C ALA A 15 4.02 -25.47 -15.55
N LEU A 16 3.92 -26.80 -15.65
CA LEU A 16 4.23 -27.73 -14.55
C LEU A 16 5.73 -27.85 -14.26
N LEU A 17 6.61 -27.66 -15.26
CA LEU A 17 8.07 -27.69 -15.08
C LEU A 17 8.66 -26.40 -14.47
N TYR A 18 7.93 -25.27 -14.52
CA TYR A 18 8.36 -23.99 -13.92
C TYR A 18 7.84 -23.75 -12.50
N ALA A 19 6.98 -24.63 -11.99
CA ALA A 19 6.60 -24.60 -10.58
C ALA A 19 7.60 -25.42 -9.73
N GLU A 20 8.90 -25.15 -9.87
CA GLU A 20 9.71 -25.25 -8.66
C GLU A 20 9.09 -24.27 -7.68
N THR A 21 8.49 -24.80 -6.61
CA THR A 21 7.89 -23.97 -5.57
C THR A 21 9.01 -23.08 -5.03
N PHE A 22 8.98 -21.80 -5.40
CA PHE A 22 9.93 -20.83 -4.90
C PHE A 22 9.99 -20.96 -3.38
N GLN A 23 11.20 -21.15 -2.86
CA GLN A 23 11.46 -21.21 -1.45
C GLN A 23 12.38 -20.06 -1.08
N MET A 24 11.91 -19.23 -0.15
CA MET A 24 12.71 -18.14 0.39
C MET A 24 13.98 -18.72 1.02
N LYS A 25 15.15 -18.24 0.58
CA LYS A 25 16.43 -18.62 1.20
C LYS A 25 16.52 -18.03 2.62
N PRO A 26 17.40 -18.54 3.49
CA PRO A 26 17.61 -17.98 4.82
C PRO A 26 17.77 -16.47 4.78
N SER A 27 16.87 -15.76 5.47
CA SER A 27 16.72 -14.31 5.41
C SER A 27 16.32 -13.75 6.77
N LEU A 28 16.55 -12.46 6.98
CA LEU A 28 16.12 -11.67 8.13
C LEU A 28 15.42 -10.40 7.63
N ALA A 29 14.29 -10.08 8.25
CA ALA A 29 13.51 -8.87 8.04
C ALA A 29 13.59 -8.03 9.31
N ILE A 30 14.09 -6.80 9.20
CA ILE A 30 14.43 -5.95 10.35
C ILE A 30 13.87 -4.55 10.11
N GLU A 31 12.85 -4.18 10.87
CA GLU A 31 12.33 -2.81 10.86
C GLU A 31 13.36 -1.83 11.42
N ALA A 32 13.50 -0.64 10.81
CA ALA A 32 14.55 0.29 11.20
C ALA A 32 14.27 0.93 12.56
N GLU A 33 13.01 1.16 12.91
CA GLU A 33 12.59 1.61 14.23
C GLU A 33 12.96 0.65 15.38
N ASP A 34 13.24 -0.62 15.08
CA ASP A 34 13.59 -1.62 16.07
C ASP A 34 15.08 -1.56 16.44
N PHE A 35 15.84 -0.66 15.83
CA PHE A 35 17.22 -0.39 16.18
C PHE A 35 17.30 0.32 17.54
N ILE A 36 18.28 -0.07 18.33
CA ILE A 36 18.64 0.62 19.57
C ILE A 36 19.34 1.92 19.17
N THR A 37 18.75 3.06 19.54
CA THR A 37 19.31 4.37 19.26
C THR A 37 20.25 4.80 20.39
N GLU A 38 21.54 4.91 20.10
CA GLU A 38 22.51 5.45 21.06
C GLU A 38 22.55 6.97 20.99
N LYS A 39 22.48 7.52 19.77
CA LYS A 39 22.58 8.96 19.52
C LYS A 39 21.90 9.38 18.22
N GLY A 40 21.27 10.56 18.21
CA GLY A 40 20.78 11.26 17.01
C GLY A 40 19.52 10.66 16.38
N TRP A 41 19.52 9.35 16.09
CA TRP A 41 18.39 8.63 15.51
C TRP A 41 17.14 8.69 16.38
N LYS A 42 16.00 8.91 15.72
CA LYS A 42 14.68 8.91 16.34
C LYS A 42 13.70 8.12 15.49
N VAL A 43 12.76 7.46 16.13
CA VAL A 43 11.60 6.90 15.44
C VAL A 43 10.69 8.06 15.01
N ILE A 44 10.29 8.07 13.75
CA ILE A 44 9.38 9.05 13.17
C ILE A 44 8.15 8.30 12.65
N GLU A 45 6.97 8.68 13.12
CA GLU A 45 5.70 8.17 12.60
C GLU A 45 5.38 8.78 11.24
N TYR A 46 4.61 8.05 10.44
CA TYR A 46 4.06 8.52 9.19
C TYR A 46 3.43 9.93 9.33
N GLY A 47 3.78 10.84 8.42
CA GLY A 47 3.26 12.21 8.41
C GLY A 47 3.84 13.14 9.50
N LYS A 48 4.87 12.72 10.25
CA LYS A 48 5.51 13.52 11.33
C LYS A 48 6.89 14.05 10.95
N GLY A 49 7.06 14.54 9.71
CA GLY A 49 8.29 15.18 9.24
C GLY A 49 9.16 14.32 8.32
N ASN A 50 8.63 13.20 7.83
CA ASN A 50 9.16 12.47 6.67
C ASN A 50 8.67 13.07 5.34
N TYR A 51 9.32 12.71 4.23
CA TYR A 51 9.12 13.30 2.91
C TYR A 51 8.07 12.59 2.06
N MET A 52 7.14 11.87 2.69
CA MET A 52 6.31 10.88 2.02
C MET A 52 5.61 11.42 0.77
N VAL A 53 6.09 10.93 -0.38
CA VAL A 53 5.49 11.08 -1.70
C VAL A 53 5.45 9.68 -2.28
N ASP A 54 4.25 9.14 -2.46
CA ASP A 54 4.04 7.96 -3.30
C ASP A 54 3.05 8.35 -4.41
N ILE A 55 3.35 8.03 -5.68
CA ILE A 55 2.75 8.71 -6.86
C ILE A 55 1.29 8.31 -7.13
N ILE A 56 0.71 7.42 -6.33
CA ILE A 56 -0.69 7.00 -6.50
C ILE A 56 -1.50 7.32 -5.24
N GLY A 57 -1.10 8.33 -4.46
CA GLY A 57 -1.86 8.74 -3.28
C GLY A 57 -1.94 7.68 -2.18
N PHE A 58 -1.02 6.71 -2.18
CA PHE A 58 -0.93 5.64 -1.20
C PHE A 58 0.45 5.63 -0.59
N ASN A 59 0.56 5.83 0.71
CA ASN A 59 1.83 5.62 1.39
C ASN A 59 2.22 4.13 1.38
N HIS A 60 3.50 3.75 1.26
CA HIS A 60 3.95 2.34 1.30
C HIS A 60 5.06 2.05 2.32
N ILE A 61 5.18 2.82 3.43
CA ILE A 61 6.15 2.56 4.52
C ILE A 61 5.77 1.30 5.29
N SER A 62 6.74 0.49 5.70
CA SER A 62 6.52 -0.62 6.62
C SER A 62 6.21 -0.13 8.05
N GLY A 63 5.18 -0.67 8.69
CA GLY A 63 4.87 -0.35 10.09
C GLY A 63 4.50 1.11 10.40
N GLU A 64 4.26 1.91 9.35
CA GLU A 64 3.99 3.36 9.38
C GLU A 64 5.05 4.18 10.14
N ARG A 65 6.29 3.67 10.25
CA ARG A 65 7.36 4.31 11.01
C ARG A 65 8.69 4.16 10.30
N LEU A 66 9.59 5.05 10.64
CA LEU A 66 10.93 5.13 10.09
C LEU A 66 11.91 5.41 11.21
N LEU A 67 13.16 5.05 11.00
CA LEU A 67 14.28 5.59 11.76
C LEU A 67 14.84 6.80 11.03
N GLY A 68 14.72 7.99 11.63
CA GLY A 68 15.05 9.26 11.02
C GLY A 68 16.18 10.02 11.71
N ILE A 69 16.99 10.72 10.92
CA ILE A 69 17.94 11.77 11.39
C ILE A 69 17.96 12.98 10.45
N ASP A 70 18.30 14.12 11.05
CA ASP A 70 18.52 15.39 10.36
C ASP A 70 19.67 15.28 9.35
N GLU A 71 19.60 16.02 8.23
CA GLU A 71 20.61 15.99 7.17
C GLU A 71 22.02 16.44 7.62
N LYS A 72 22.13 17.17 8.75
CA LYS A 72 23.40 17.68 9.29
C LYS A 72 24.01 16.80 10.36
N ASP A 73 23.25 15.87 10.95
CA ASP A 73 23.79 15.07 12.06
C ASP A 73 24.71 13.97 11.52
N VAL A 74 26.01 14.14 11.72
CA VAL A 74 27.05 13.16 11.37
C VAL A 74 27.45 12.28 12.56
N SER A 75 26.82 12.49 13.70
CA SER A 75 27.18 11.85 14.97
C SER A 75 26.18 10.79 15.44
N ALA A 76 25.11 10.61 14.68
CA ALA A 76 24.05 9.67 14.99
C ALA A 76 24.52 8.21 14.90
N ILE A 77 24.11 7.38 15.85
CA ILE A 77 24.47 5.97 15.96
C ILE A 77 23.23 5.19 16.40
N ALA A 78 22.87 4.18 15.63
CA ALA A 78 21.88 3.18 15.99
C ALA A 78 22.39 1.79 15.62
N PHE A 79 21.99 0.75 16.35
CA PHE A 79 22.40 -0.61 16.05
C PHE A 79 21.31 -1.65 16.34
N LYS A 80 21.43 -2.80 15.69
CA LYS A 80 20.63 -4.00 15.96
C LYS A 80 21.53 -5.21 16.05
N GLU A 81 21.44 -5.94 17.16
CA GLU A 81 21.99 -7.29 17.23
C GLU A 81 21.06 -8.25 16.47
N ILE A 82 21.66 -9.08 15.61
CA ILE A 82 20.95 -10.06 14.80
C ILE A 82 21.58 -11.45 14.99
N ASN A 83 20.79 -12.48 14.70
CA ASN A 83 21.28 -13.86 14.64
C ASN A 83 21.23 -14.35 13.19
N VAL A 84 22.38 -14.40 12.54
CA VAL A 84 22.54 -14.88 11.17
C VAL A 84 22.22 -16.37 11.13
N PRO A 85 21.30 -16.83 10.27
CA PRO A 85 20.81 -18.20 10.34
C PRO A 85 21.81 -19.25 9.85
N VAL A 86 22.65 -18.93 8.86
CA VAL A 86 23.59 -19.88 8.22
C VAL A 86 24.89 -19.20 7.80
N ASP A 87 25.96 -19.99 7.63
CA ASP A 87 27.19 -19.57 6.96
C ASP A 87 26.93 -19.39 5.46
N ALA A 88 26.99 -18.16 4.94
CA ALA A 88 26.79 -17.89 3.52
C ALA A 88 27.32 -16.51 3.09
N ASP A 89 27.34 -16.29 1.77
CA ASP A 89 27.27 -14.94 1.24
C ASP A 89 25.85 -14.41 1.39
N TYR A 90 25.73 -13.12 1.66
CA TYR A 90 24.45 -12.44 1.84
C TYR A 90 24.37 -11.19 0.95
N ARG A 91 23.13 -10.82 0.61
CA ARG A 91 22.78 -9.51 0.10
C ARG A 91 21.90 -8.81 1.12
N LEU A 92 22.30 -7.61 1.48
CA LEU A 92 21.53 -6.69 2.30
C LEU A 92 20.84 -5.67 1.41
N TRP A 93 19.57 -5.44 1.64
CA TRP A 93 18.77 -4.38 1.04
C TRP A 93 18.37 -3.39 2.12
N VAL A 94 18.61 -2.10 1.89
CA VAL A 94 18.07 -1.03 2.74
C VAL A 94 16.98 -0.33 1.98
N ARG A 95 15.78 -0.27 2.58
CA ARG A 95 14.69 0.56 2.08
C ARG A 95 14.66 1.87 2.86
N TYR A 96 14.64 2.99 2.16
CA TYR A 96 14.69 4.32 2.78
C TYR A 96 14.08 5.39 1.88
N GLU A 97 13.77 6.54 2.46
CA GLU A 97 13.27 7.68 1.70
C GLU A 97 14.36 8.31 0.84
N TYR A 98 14.04 8.51 -0.42
CA TYR A 98 14.86 9.19 -1.39
C TYR A 98 14.04 10.23 -2.15
N PRO A 99 13.95 11.47 -1.66
CA PRO A 99 13.42 12.57 -2.45
C PRO A 99 14.26 12.71 -3.73
N PRO A 100 13.66 12.70 -4.93
CA PRO A 100 14.43 12.64 -6.16
C PRO A 100 15.42 13.80 -6.32
N PHE A 101 16.56 13.47 -6.90
CA PHE A 101 17.70 14.37 -7.10
C PHE A 101 18.40 14.85 -5.81
N THR A 102 17.98 14.41 -4.63
CA THR A 102 18.67 14.72 -3.37
C THR A 102 19.71 13.66 -3.00
N GLU A 103 20.35 13.82 -1.85
CA GLU A 103 21.18 12.84 -1.19
C GLU A 103 20.72 12.66 0.25
N ALA A 104 20.69 11.42 0.70
CA ALA A 104 20.33 11.02 2.06
C ALA A 104 21.42 10.08 2.59
N ARG A 105 22.66 10.56 2.70
CA ARG A 105 23.80 9.70 3.02
C ARG A 105 23.77 9.26 4.49
N PHE A 106 23.84 7.95 4.68
CA PHE A 106 24.13 7.30 5.96
C PHE A 106 25.03 6.10 5.69
N LYS A 107 25.71 5.62 6.73
CA LYS A 107 26.62 4.49 6.61
C LYS A 107 26.01 3.27 7.29
N VAL A 108 26.02 2.16 6.58
CA VAL A 108 25.67 0.84 7.11
C VAL A 108 26.96 0.08 7.40
N VAL A 109 27.10 -0.43 8.62
CA VAL A 109 28.24 -1.25 9.05
C VAL A 109 27.72 -2.57 9.57
N ILE A 110 28.36 -3.67 9.19
CA ILE A 110 28.06 -5.00 9.71
C ILE A 110 29.30 -5.50 10.43
N GLU A 111 29.14 -5.85 11.70
CA GLU A 111 30.20 -6.37 12.56
C GLU A 111 29.88 -7.79 13.00
N GLN A 112 30.86 -8.67 12.95
CA GLN A 112 30.77 -10.03 13.50
C GLN A 112 32.12 -10.43 14.08
N ASN A 113 32.10 -11.01 15.28
CA ASN A 113 33.31 -11.34 16.04
C ASN A 113 34.27 -10.14 16.16
N GLU A 114 33.71 -8.97 16.51
CA GLU A 114 34.45 -7.71 16.71
C GLU A 114 35.19 -7.20 15.46
N LYS A 115 34.83 -7.70 14.26
CA LYS A 115 35.39 -7.27 12.98
C LYS A 115 34.29 -6.74 12.08
N ILE A 116 34.58 -5.64 11.38
CA ILE A 116 33.73 -5.15 10.29
C ILE A 116 33.85 -6.14 9.12
N VAL A 117 32.73 -6.75 8.74
CA VAL A 117 32.64 -7.70 7.62
C VAL A 117 32.06 -7.07 6.36
N ALA A 118 31.33 -5.96 6.50
CA ALA A 118 30.89 -5.12 5.39
C ALA A 118 30.61 -3.69 5.87
N GLU A 119 30.83 -2.73 4.98
CA GLU A 119 30.54 -1.32 5.20
C GLU A 119 30.16 -0.65 3.87
N LYS A 120 29.14 0.21 3.86
CA LYS A 120 28.76 1.01 2.70
C LYS A 120 28.11 2.32 3.10
N ILE A 121 28.43 3.40 2.37
CA ILE A 121 27.64 4.64 2.38
C ILE A 121 26.46 4.44 1.45
N MET A 122 25.24 4.48 2.00
CA MET A 122 23.97 4.44 1.28
C MET A 122 23.49 5.85 0.94
N GLY A 123 22.50 5.99 0.05
CA GLY A 123 21.81 7.26 -0.18
C GLY A 123 22.64 8.34 -0.89
N ALA A 124 23.84 8.01 -1.38
CA ALA A 124 24.61 8.92 -2.22
C ALA A 124 24.01 8.98 -3.63
N LYS A 125 24.10 10.14 -4.28
CA LYS A 125 23.45 10.43 -5.57
C LYS A 125 23.67 9.35 -6.64
N ASP A 126 24.89 8.83 -6.72
CA ASP A 126 25.32 7.90 -7.76
C ASP A 126 25.16 6.42 -7.36
N ASN A 127 24.66 6.13 -6.16
CA ASN A 127 24.49 4.75 -5.71
C ASN A 127 23.37 4.06 -6.50
N PRO A 128 23.61 2.90 -7.12
CA PRO A 128 22.56 2.14 -7.76
C PRO A 128 21.54 1.66 -6.72
N ARG A 129 20.26 1.93 -6.97
CA ARG A 129 19.12 1.50 -6.15
C ARG A 129 17.97 1.06 -7.05
N LEU A 130 16.95 0.46 -6.49
CA LEU A 130 15.67 0.18 -7.14
C LEU A 130 14.64 1.20 -6.69
N ALA A 131 13.66 1.47 -7.54
CA ALA A 131 12.47 2.25 -7.20
C ALA A 131 11.21 1.44 -7.52
N PHE A 132 10.08 1.94 -7.05
CA PHE A 132 8.74 1.41 -7.33
C PHE A 132 8.55 1.00 -8.80
N GLY A 133 8.12 -0.24 -9.02
CA GLY A 133 7.80 -0.77 -10.34
C GLY A 133 9.01 -0.92 -11.28
N ASP A 134 10.23 -0.53 -10.89
CA ASP A 134 11.43 -0.73 -11.69
C ASP A 134 12.23 -1.94 -11.18
N THR A 135 12.69 -2.75 -12.12
CA THR A 135 13.47 -3.95 -11.86
C THR A 135 14.97 -3.73 -12.08
N THR A 136 15.36 -2.59 -12.64
CA THR A 136 16.72 -2.24 -13.03
C THR A 136 17.33 -1.29 -12.02
N LEU A 137 18.51 -1.64 -11.49
CA LEU A 137 19.28 -0.75 -10.62
C LEU A 137 19.75 0.51 -11.36
N LYS A 138 19.38 1.69 -10.85
CA LYS A 138 19.79 2.99 -11.39
C LYS A 138 20.12 3.95 -10.25
N PRO A 139 20.99 4.95 -10.49
CA PRO A 139 21.30 5.97 -9.48
C PRO A 139 20.17 6.99 -9.29
N GLN A 140 19.32 7.19 -10.29
CA GLN A 140 18.26 8.19 -10.26
C GLN A 140 17.02 7.64 -10.96
N TYR A 141 15.86 8.04 -10.43
CA TYR A 141 14.55 7.74 -10.99
C TYR A 141 13.77 9.04 -11.15
N ASP A 142 13.27 9.25 -12.36
CA ASP A 142 12.38 10.36 -12.72
C ASP A 142 11.24 9.80 -13.59
N PRO A 143 10.30 9.06 -13.00
CA PRO A 143 9.15 8.55 -13.74
C PRO A 143 8.31 9.70 -14.29
N SER A 144 7.79 9.55 -15.51
CA SER A 144 6.94 10.59 -16.13
C SER A 144 5.62 10.84 -15.39
N TRP A 145 5.23 9.94 -14.48
CA TRP A 145 4.04 10.06 -13.64
C TRP A 145 4.30 10.81 -12.33
N GLY A 146 5.54 11.13 -11.98
CA GLY A 146 5.91 11.78 -10.73
C GLY A 146 7.11 11.13 -10.09
N SER A 147 7.45 11.54 -8.88
CA SER A 147 8.66 11.14 -8.17
C SER A 147 8.28 10.24 -6.99
N GLU A 148 8.73 8.98 -6.92
CA GLU A 148 8.45 8.08 -5.78
C GLU A 148 9.50 8.31 -4.68
N GLY A 149 9.03 8.40 -3.45
CA GLY A 149 9.85 8.76 -2.31
C GLY A 149 10.61 7.60 -1.67
N LEU A 150 10.41 6.34 -2.07
CA LEU A 150 11.05 5.17 -1.44
C LEU A 150 11.86 4.35 -2.44
N VAL A 151 13.07 3.96 -2.02
CA VAL A 151 14.02 3.19 -2.84
C VAL A 151 14.64 2.04 -2.05
N GLU A 152 15.16 1.05 -2.78
CA GLU A 152 15.83 -0.13 -2.21
C GLU A 152 17.29 -0.15 -2.69
N GLU A 153 18.25 0.00 -1.78
CA GLU A 153 19.68 0.00 -2.11
C GLU A 153 20.40 -1.28 -1.61
N PRO A 154 21.12 -2.01 -2.49
CA PRO A 154 21.78 -3.26 -2.13
C PRO A 154 23.22 -3.09 -1.61
N LEU A 155 23.67 -4.04 -0.80
CA LEU A 155 25.05 -4.28 -0.36
C LEU A 155 25.32 -5.78 -0.33
N ASP A 156 26.32 -6.24 -1.09
CA ASP A 156 26.78 -7.63 -1.04
C ASP A 156 27.78 -7.84 0.11
N ILE A 157 27.62 -8.95 0.82
CA ILE A 157 28.39 -9.32 2.02
C ILE A 157 28.96 -10.73 1.80
N LYS A 158 30.28 -10.87 1.95
CA LYS A 158 30.97 -12.14 1.70
C LYS A 158 31.28 -12.89 2.98
N GLY A 159 30.93 -14.18 3.01
CA GLY A 159 31.31 -15.11 4.07
C GLY A 159 30.80 -14.77 5.48
N LEU A 160 29.61 -14.20 5.60
CA LEU A 160 28.96 -13.97 6.90
C LEU A 160 28.68 -15.32 7.58
N LYS A 161 29.03 -15.43 8.86
CA LYS A 161 28.90 -16.68 9.62
C LYS A 161 27.56 -16.75 10.35
N ALA A 162 27.07 -17.97 10.54
CA ALA A 162 25.93 -18.22 11.42
C ALA A 162 26.23 -17.72 12.84
N GLY A 163 25.20 -17.21 13.51
CA GLY A 163 25.30 -16.70 14.87
C GLY A 163 25.23 -15.17 14.94
N LYS A 164 25.70 -14.61 16.06
CA LYS A 164 25.54 -13.19 16.37
C LYS A 164 26.30 -12.30 15.38
N ALA A 165 25.64 -11.24 14.93
CA ALA A 165 26.25 -10.11 14.24
C ALA A 165 25.56 -8.83 14.68
N LYS A 166 26.16 -7.68 14.37
CA LYS A 166 25.60 -6.36 14.67
C LYS A 166 25.50 -5.57 13.36
N ILE A 167 24.33 -5.01 13.08
CA ILE A 167 24.15 -4.02 12.02
C ILE A 167 24.10 -2.65 12.69
N SER A 168 24.87 -1.70 12.18
CA SER A 168 24.88 -0.31 12.65
C SER A 168 24.51 0.65 11.53
N LEU A 169 23.70 1.66 11.89
CA LEU A 169 23.34 2.81 11.08
C LEU A 169 24.03 4.04 11.66
N LEU A 170 24.92 4.65 10.88
CA LEU A 170 25.73 5.78 11.30
C LEU A 170 25.39 7.01 10.45
N GLY A 171 25.20 8.14 11.11
CA GLY A 171 25.23 9.44 10.42
C GLY A 171 26.58 9.63 9.74
N THR A 172 26.60 10.23 8.55
CA THR A 172 27.84 10.52 7.83
C THR A 172 27.73 11.87 7.12
N GLU A 173 28.85 12.41 6.67
CA GLU A 173 28.84 13.64 5.90
C GLU A 173 28.06 13.48 4.58
N GLN A 174 27.25 14.49 4.27
CA GLN A 174 26.60 14.68 2.97
C GLN A 174 26.69 16.17 2.59
N PRO A 175 26.54 16.54 1.31
CA PRO A 175 26.50 17.94 0.89
C PRO A 175 25.55 18.75 1.79
N GLN A 176 25.85 20.03 2.01
CA GLN A 176 24.98 20.92 2.79
C GLN A 176 24.47 22.03 1.86
N ILE A 177 23.86 21.60 0.76
CA ILE A 177 23.38 22.47 -0.32
C ILE A 177 21.84 22.40 -0.28
N PRO A 178 21.13 23.53 -0.08
CA PRO A 178 19.67 23.54 -0.10
C PRO A 178 19.11 22.90 -1.37
N GLY A 179 18.17 21.97 -1.20
CA GLY A 179 17.55 21.22 -2.31
C GLY A 179 18.36 20.04 -2.85
N LEU A 180 19.58 19.80 -2.36
CA LEU A 180 20.38 18.62 -2.70
C LEU A 180 20.49 17.62 -1.55
N SER A 181 20.08 18.00 -0.34
CA SER A 181 20.27 17.21 0.88
C SER A 181 18.93 16.96 1.55
N ALA A 182 18.65 15.70 1.84
CA ALA A 182 17.45 15.26 2.54
C ALA A 182 17.82 14.69 3.92
N ASN A 183 16.88 14.79 4.87
CA ASN A 183 16.86 13.96 6.06
C ASN A 183 16.96 12.48 5.65
N ARG A 184 17.62 11.67 6.47
CA ARG A 184 17.70 10.23 6.21
C ARG A 184 16.60 9.56 7.01
N ASN A 185 15.67 8.94 6.32
CA ASN A 185 14.56 8.20 6.92
C ASN A 185 14.62 6.77 6.39
N ILE A 186 15.06 5.83 7.23
CA ILE A 186 15.15 4.41 6.87
C ILE A 186 13.88 3.71 7.30
N ASP A 187 13.34 2.89 6.40
CA ASP A 187 12.16 2.06 6.60
C ASP A 187 12.55 0.71 7.20
N PHE A 188 13.27 -0.12 6.44
CA PHE A 188 13.75 -1.40 6.95
C PHE A 188 15.03 -1.89 6.29
N ILE A 189 15.58 -2.95 6.85
CA ILE A 189 16.66 -3.75 6.29
C ILE A 189 16.18 -5.17 6.02
N PHE A 190 16.47 -5.67 4.82
CA PHE A 190 16.22 -7.06 4.43
C PHE A 190 17.55 -7.74 4.09
N LEU A 191 17.95 -8.71 4.89
CA LEU A 191 19.20 -9.47 4.72
C LEU A 191 18.87 -10.88 4.23
N THR A 192 19.34 -11.27 3.05
CA THR A 192 19.04 -12.59 2.47
C THR A 192 20.28 -13.29 1.95
N SER A 193 20.36 -14.61 2.12
CA SER A 193 21.38 -15.45 1.47
C SER A 193 21.07 -15.67 -0.02
N ASP A 194 19.97 -15.12 -0.54
CA ASP A 194 19.68 -15.07 -1.96
C ASP A 194 20.39 -13.91 -2.67
N THR A 195 21.69 -14.09 -2.91
CA THR A 195 22.52 -13.12 -3.65
C THR A 195 22.17 -12.98 -5.13
N THR A 196 21.21 -13.75 -5.62
CA THR A 196 20.73 -13.75 -7.01
C THR A 196 19.36 -13.10 -7.17
N ASP A 197 18.75 -12.63 -6.07
CA ASP A 197 17.42 -12.01 -6.06
C ASP A 197 16.32 -12.84 -6.75
N SER A 198 16.38 -14.17 -6.63
CA SER A 198 15.38 -15.09 -7.17
C SER A 198 13.97 -14.85 -6.61
N TRP A 199 13.87 -14.23 -5.43
CA TRP A 199 12.60 -13.77 -4.87
C TRP A 199 11.93 -12.66 -5.69
N ARG A 200 12.69 -11.81 -6.39
CA ARG A 200 12.11 -10.69 -7.15
C ARG A 200 11.22 -11.17 -8.29
N PRO A 201 11.67 -12.00 -9.25
CA PRO A 201 10.80 -12.53 -10.28
C PRO A 201 9.57 -13.26 -9.73
N TYR A 202 9.70 -13.98 -8.62
CA TYR A 202 8.57 -14.68 -8.00
C TYR A 202 7.49 -13.69 -7.53
N TYR A 203 7.86 -12.68 -6.75
CA TYR A 203 6.90 -11.69 -6.24
C TYR A 203 6.45 -10.66 -7.29
N THR A 204 7.22 -10.48 -8.37
CA THR A 204 6.81 -9.66 -9.52
C THR A 204 5.86 -10.41 -10.45
N ALA A 205 6.08 -11.71 -10.70
CA ALA A 205 5.25 -12.51 -11.60
C ALA A 205 3.93 -13.01 -10.96
N GLY A 206 3.84 -13.00 -9.63
CA GLY A 206 2.64 -13.38 -8.88
C GLY A 206 1.48 -12.38 -8.99
N TRP A 207 0.45 -12.60 -8.15
CA TRP A 207 -0.78 -11.79 -8.05
C TRP A 207 -0.52 -10.28 -8.20
N GLY A 208 -0.76 -9.72 -9.40
CA GLY A 208 -0.87 -8.28 -9.61
C GLY A 208 0.40 -7.49 -9.96
N GLY A 209 1.50 -8.14 -10.38
CA GLY A 209 2.66 -7.38 -10.92
C GLY A 209 3.36 -6.53 -9.88
N GLY A 210 3.64 -7.10 -8.70
CA GLY A 210 4.02 -6.40 -7.47
C GLY A 210 5.02 -5.27 -7.69
N LEU A 211 4.57 -4.04 -7.45
CA LEU A 211 5.35 -2.81 -7.64
C LEU A 211 6.48 -2.67 -6.59
N TYR A 212 6.32 -3.35 -5.45
CA TYR A 212 7.33 -3.51 -4.40
C TYR A 212 7.46 -4.99 -4.01
N PRO A 213 8.21 -5.80 -4.78
CA PRO A 213 8.37 -7.22 -4.47
C PRO A 213 9.04 -7.43 -3.10
N ILE A 214 9.85 -6.47 -2.64
CA ILE A 214 10.58 -6.57 -1.37
C ILE A 214 9.63 -6.60 -0.17
N LEU A 215 8.49 -5.91 -0.25
CA LEU A 215 7.51 -5.88 0.84
C LEU A 215 6.83 -7.24 1.02
N ASN A 216 6.64 -7.97 -0.07
CA ASN A 216 6.10 -9.33 0.00
C ASN A 216 7.15 -10.32 0.53
N ALA A 217 8.41 -10.17 0.11
CA ALA A 217 9.51 -10.95 0.68
C ALA A 217 9.69 -10.67 2.18
N PHE A 218 9.61 -9.40 2.59
CA PHE A 218 9.68 -8.97 3.98
C PHE A 218 8.53 -9.57 4.79
N ARG A 219 7.28 -9.44 4.32
CA ARG A 219 6.09 -10.06 4.93
C ARG A 219 6.30 -11.56 5.18
N ASP A 220 6.72 -12.29 4.16
CA ASP A 220 6.81 -13.75 4.23
C ASP A 220 7.95 -14.19 5.17
N VAL A 221 9.00 -13.38 5.32
CA VAL A 221 10.10 -13.64 6.28
C VAL A 221 9.73 -13.28 7.71
N VAL A 222 9.01 -12.18 7.93
CA VAL A 222 8.46 -11.84 9.25
C VAL A 222 7.44 -12.89 9.70
N GLY A 223 6.61 -13.36 8.77
CA GLY A 223 5.52 -14.29 9.02
C GLY A 223 4.30 -13.63 9.67
N PRO A 224 3.36 -14.44 10.19
CA PRO A 224 2.17 -13.97 10.86
C PRO A 224 2.50 -13.11 12.08
N ARG A 225 1.76 -12.00 12.25
CA ARG A 225 1.89 -11.11 13.41
C ARG A 225 0.67 -11.18 14.31
N TRP A 226 -0.47 -11.55 13.75
CA TRP A 226 -1.70 -11.81 14.47
C TRP A 226 -2.20 -13.22 14.22
N GLU A 227 -2.99 -13.73 15.16
CA GLU A 227 -3.77 -14.95 15.00
C GLU A 227 -5.21 -14.73 15.45
N VAL A 228 -6.11 -15.45 14.79
CA VAL A 228 -7.55 -15.40 15.05
C VAL A 228 -8.07 -16.76 15.47
N GLN A 229 -9.02 -16.78 16.39
CA GLN A 229 -9.85 -17.93 16.69
C GLN A 229 -11.30 -17.57 16.39
N PHE A 230 -11.94 -18.37 15.58
CA PHE A 230 -13.35 -18.23 15.22
C PHE A 230 -14.22 -19.12 16.12
N ILE A 231 -15.34 -18.56 16.61
CA ILE A 231 -16.36 -19.26 17.39
C ILE A 231 -17.67 -19.25 16.62
N ASN A 232 -18.15 -20.44 16.24
CA ASN A 232 -19.41 -20.56 15.50
C ASN A 232 -20.60 -20.37 16.45
N LYS A 233 -21.36 -19.28 16.29
CA LYS A 233 -22.61 -19.02 17.03
C LYS A 233 -23.86 -19.33 16.19
N GLY A 234 -23.67 -19.88 15.00
CA GLY A 234 -24.73 -20.30 14.10
C GLY A 234 -25.33 -21.65 14.49
N THR A 235 -26.15 -22.17 13.57
CA THR A 235 -26.86 -23.45 13.72
C THR A 235 -26.30 -24.54 12.81
N LYS A 236 -25.44 -24.18 11.86
CA LYS A 236 -24.83 -25.09 10.90
C LYS A 236 -23.30 -25.03 10.99
N PRO A 237 -22.61 -26.11 10.60
CA PRO A 237 -21.16 -26.05 10.40
C PRO A 237 -20.77 -24.94 9.40
N ALA A 238 -19.68 -24.25 9.68
CA ALA A 238 -19.25 -23.09 8.90
C ALA A 238 -17.75 -23.11 8.63
N ASN A 239 -17.35 -22.70 7.42
CA ASN A 239 -15.96 -22.40 7.07
C ASN A 239 -15.70 -20.90 7.20
N LEU A 240 -14.44 -20.55 7.48
CA LEU A 240 -13.96 -19.18 7.56
C LEU A 240 -13.18 -18.81 6.30
N VAL A 241 -13.51 -17.68 5.70
CA VAL A 241 -12.73 -17.05 4.65
C VAL A 241 -12.18 -15.74 5.20
N ILE A 242 -10.89 -15.50 5.01
CA ILE A 242 -10.23 -14.28 5.46
C ILE A 242 -9.71 -13.56 4.22
N SER A 243 -10.13 -12.32 4.00
CA SER A 243 -9.64 -11.48 2.92
C SER A 243 -8.94 -10.26 3.52
N HIS A 244 -7.71 -10.02 3.12
CA HIS A 244 -6.96 -8.82 3.49
C HIS A 244 -7.01 -7.84 2.33
N VAL A 245 -7.40 -6.60 2.61
CA VAL A 245 -7.35 -5.49 1.66
C VAL A 245 -6.10 -4.68 1.98
N TYR A 246 -5.25 -4.50 0.97
CA TYR A 246 -4.02 -3.73 1.06
C TYR A 246 -4.21 -2.38 0.38
N ASN A 247 -3.39 -1.41 0.75
CA ASN A 247 -3.29 -0.12 0.06
C ASN A 247 -2.14 -0.08 -0.96
N ARG A 248 -1.62 -1.26 -1.33
CA ARG A 248 -0.54 -1.45 -2.30
C ARG A 248 -0.80 -2.69 -3.15
N SER A 249 -0.10 -2.83 -4.28
CA SER A 249 -0.20 -4.03 -5.10
C SER A 249 0.51 -5.25 -4.47
N PRO A 250 -0.11 -6.45 -4.46
CA PRO A 250 -1.51 -6.72 -4.84
C PRO A 250 -2.50 -6.08 -3.88
N TRP A 251 -3.57 -5.46 -4.40
CA TRP A 251 -4.58 -4.76 -3.58
C TRP A 251 -5.33 -5.62 -2.57
N ALA A 252 -5.19 -6.94 -2.67
CA ALA A 252 -5.75 -7.87 -1.71
C ALA A 252 -4.96 -9.18 -1.68
N ALA A 253 -5.08 -9.87 -0.57
CA ALA A 253 -4.68 -11.26 -0.42
C ALA A 253 -5.78 -12.03 0.32
N ARG A 254 -5.81 -13.34 0.14
CA ARG A 254 -6.85 -14.21 0.72
C ARG A 254 -6.22 -15.37 1.48
N GLU A 255 -6.86 -15.76 2.56
CA GLU A 255 -6.59 -16.99 3.29
C GLU A 255 -7.84 -17.87 3.24
N ASP A 256 -7.68 -19.06 2.68
CA ASP A 256 -8.74 -20.07 2.67
C ASP A 256 -8.56 -20.99 3.88
N VAL A 257 -9.37 -20.76 4.90
CA VAL A 257 -9.36 -21.55 6.14
C VAL A 257 -10.54 -22.52 6.12
N ASN A 258 -10.38 -23.60 5.37
CA ASN A 258 -11.36 -24.67 5.30
C ASN A 258 -11.32 -25.50 6.59
N THR A 259 -12.14 -25.10 7.55
CA THR A 259 -12.37 -25.83 8.79
C THR A 259 -13.88 -25.93 8.97
N ASP A 260 -14.39 -27.16 9.06
CA ASP A 260 -15.83 -27.43 9.25
C ASP A 260 -16.22 -27.17 10.71
N ILE A 261 -16.23 -25.90 11.12
CA ILE A 261 -16.38 -25.50 12.52
C ILE A 261 -17.82 -25.73 12.94
N GLN A 262 -18.04 -26.67 13.86
CA GLN A 262 -19.36 -27.08 14.30
C GLN A 262 -20.06 -25.98 15.13
N PRO A 263 -21.41 -25.91 15.13
CA PRO A 263 -22.17 -24.99 15.97
C PRO A 263 -21.75 -25.03 17.45
N GLY A 264 -21.54 -23.86 18.06
CA GLY A 264 -21.14 -23.73 19.46
C GLY A 264 -19.67 -24.05 19.74
N THR A 265 -18.89 -24.43 18.73
CA THR A 265 -17.46 -24.77 18.88
C THR A 265 -16.56 -23.65 18.36
N SER A 266 -15.28 -23.73 18.75
CA SER A 266 -14.23 -22.82 18.29
C SER A 266 -13.26 -23.57 17.38
N SER A 267 -12.70 -22.87 16.39
CA SER A 267 -11.51 -23.31 15.67
C SER A 267 -10.27 -23.34 16.59
N GLY A 268 -9.17 -23.90 16.08
CA GLY A 268 -7.85 -23.59 16.63
C GLY A 268 -7.46 -22.13 16.35
N TRP A 269 -6.35 -21.68 16.92
CA TRP A 269 -5.75 -20.40 16.53
C TRP A 269 -5.20 -20.50 15.11
N ILE A 270 -5.58 -19.54 14.27
CA ILE A 270 -5.23 -19.47 12.86
C ILE A 270 -4.28 -18.27 12.68
N PRO A 271 -3.00 -18.52 12.36
CA PRO A 271 -2.05 -17.47 12.04
C PRO A 271 -2.41 -16.75 10.74
N LEU A 272 -2.50 -15.41 10.79
CA LEU A 272 -2.77 -14.58 9.62
C LEU A 272 -1.46 -14.33 8.85
N LYS A 273 -1.23 -15.07 7.78
CA LYS A 273 0.01 -15.05 6.98
C LYS A 273 0.05 -13.91 5.98
N ASN A 274 -1.10 -13.53 5.46
CA ASN A 274 -1.23 -12.59 4.36
C ASN A 274 -1.60 -11.19 4.87
N GLN A 275 -1.05 -10.79 6.01
CA GLN A 275 -1.26 -9.44 6.54
C GLN A 275 -0.37 -8.43 5.80
N ASP A 276 -0.84 -7.20 5.63
CA ASP A 276 0.00 -6.14 5.05
C ASP A 276 1.14 -5.74 6.00
N THR A 277 2.30 -5.44 5.45
CA THR A 277 3.47 -4.94 6.18
C THR A 277 3.41 -3.44 6.41
N CYS A 278 2.68 -2.72 5.56
CA CYS A 278 2.81 -1.29 5.47
C CYS A 278 1.90 -0.53 6.44
N HIS A 279 0.59 -0.73 6.32
CA HIS A 279 -0.41 0.08 7.01
C HIS A 279 -1.30 -0.77 7.89
N PHE A 280 -2.22 -0.10 8.57
CA PHE A 280 -3.41 -0.75 9.11
C PHE A 280 -4.19 -1.43 7.98
N GLY A 281 -3.90 -2.71 7.77
CA GLY A 281 -4.55 -3.53 6.75
C GLY A 281 -5.95 -3.90 7.19
N MET A 282 -6.95 -3.67 6.33
CA MET A 282 -8.31 -4.14 6.63
C MET A 282 -8.38 -5.64 6.37
N SER A 283 -8.66 -6.41 7.42
CA SER A 283 -8.98 -7.83 7.32
C SER A 283 -10.48 -8.03 7.43
N GLN A 284 -11.04 -8.79 6.48
CA GLN A 284 -12.44 -9.14 6.38
C GLN A 284 -12.60 -10.62 6.67
N PHE A 285 -13.43 -10.93 7.66
CA PHE A 285 -13.69 -12.28 8.12
C PHE A 285 -15.11 -12.66 7.71
N GLU A 286 -15.23 -13.70 6.90
CA GLU A 286 -16.50 -14.16 6.35
C GLU A 286 -16.78 -15.62 6.67
N THR A 287 -18.05 -15.94 6.89
CA THR A 287 -18.49 -17.33 7.06
C THR A 287 -19.24 -17.83 5.85
N SER A 288 -19.08 -19.13 5.54
CA SER A 288 -19.81 -19.78 4.45
C SER A 288 -21.33 -19.80 4.66
N THR A 289 -21.80 -19.72 5.91
CA THR A 289 -23.23 -19.78 6.27
C THR A 289 -23.88 -18.40 6.37
N LYS A 290 -23.07 -17.33 6.52
CA LYS A 290 -23.52 -15.97 6.86
C LYS A 290 -24.29 -15.89 8.19
N GLU A 291 -24.23 -16.92 9.02
CA GLU A 291 -24.78 -16.90 10.39
C GLU A 291 -23.82 -16.15 11.34
N LYS A 292 -24.31 -15.86 12.54
CA LYS A 292 -23.53 -15.15 13.56
C LYS A 292 -22.31 -15.96 14.02
N PHE A 293 -21.25 -15.24 14.35
CA PHE A 293 -20.00 -15.76 14.89
C PHE A 293 -19.33 -14.75 15.82
N GLU A 294 -18.33 -15.21 16.55
CA GLU A 294 -17.40 -14.35 17.29
C GLU A 294 -15.97 -14.63 16.81
N LEU A 295 -15.15 -13.59 16.82
CA LEU A 295 -13.72 -13.68 16.60
C LEU A 295 -13.00 -13.33 17.90
N LEU A 296 -12.00 -14.12 18.25
CA LEU A 296 -10.98 -13.76 19.23
C LEU A 296 -9.70 -13.47 18.46
N LEU A 297 -9.11 -12.30 18.66
CA LEU A 297 -7.94 -11.85 17.91
C LEU A 297 -6.85 -11.42 18.87
N ARG A 298 -5.60 -11.84 18.62
CA ARG A 298 -4.44 -11.47 19.44
C ARG A 298 -3.13 -11.47 18.62
N PRO A 299 -2.07 -10.81 19.12
CA PRO A 299 -0.72 -11.01 18.61
C PRO A 299 -0.33 -12.49 18.66
N ILE A 300 0.49 -12.96 17.72
CA ILE A 300 0.98 -14.35 17.71
C ILE A 300 1.67 -14.67 19.04
N GLY A 301 1.22 -15.76 19.69
CA GLY A 301 1.87 -16.30 20.89
C GLY A 301 1.70 -15.50 22.18
N GLU A 302 1.13 -14.29 22.13
CA GLU A 302 1.11 -13.36 23.26
C GLU A 302 -0.20 -12.55 23.33
N GLY A 303 -0.44 -11.91 24.49
CA GLY A 303 -1.52 -10.94 24.66
C GLY A 303 -2.89 -11.53 25.03
N GLN A 304 -3.74 -10.67 25.62
CA GLN A 304 -5.14 -10.99 25.88
C GLN A 304 -5.94 -10.83 24.58
N PRO A 305 -6.77 -11.81 24.21
CA PRO A 305 -7.54 -11.71 22.99
C PRO A 305 -8.62 -10.64 23.10
N GLN A 306 -8.80 -9.89 22.00
CA GLN A 306 -9.92 -8.98 21.82
C GLN A 306 -11.06 -9.71 21.09
N THR A 307 -12.28 -9.55 21.61
CA THR A 307 -13.47 -10.19 21.07
C THR A 307 -14.19 -9.26 20.09
N PHE A 308 -14.54 -9.78 18.92
CA PHE A 308 -15.36 -9.10 17.92
C PHE A 308 -16.56 -9.98 17.58
N ALA A 309 -17.77 -9.51 17.87
CA ALA A 309 -18.99 -10.22 17.52
C ALA A 309 -19.48 -9.80 16.13
N SER A 310 -19.97 -10.75 15.33
CA SER A 310 -20.53 -10.44 14.03
C SER A 310 -21.92 -9.83 14.17
N GLU A 311 -22.06 -8.56 13.79
CA GLU A 311 -23.39 -7.96 13.52
C GLU A 311 -23.86 -8.22 12.09
N GLY A 312 -22.93 -8.58 11.20
CA GLY A 312 -23.15 -8.94 9.82
C GLY A 312 -22.02 -9.81 9.29
N ASN A 313 -22.00 -10.04 7.97
CA ASN A 313 -20.95 -10.79 7.29
C ASN A 313 -20.54 -9.99 6.03
N PRO A 314 -19.28 -9.51 5.90
CA PRO A 314 -18.10 -9.75 6.75
C PRO A 314 -18.09 -9.00 8.09
N VAL A 315 -17.24 -9.47 9.02
CA VAL A 315 -16.67 -8.64 10.09
C VAL A 315 -15.39 -7.99 9.56
N ARG A 316 -15.25 -6.67 9.69
CA ARG A 316 -14.09 -5.91 9.21
C ARG A 316 -13.28 -5.40 10.40
N ILE A 317 -11.97 -5.59 10.34
CA ILE A 317 -11.06 -5.16 11.40
C ILE A 317 -9.81 -4.58 10.75
N TYR A 318 -9.46 -3.35 11.10
CA TYR A 318 -8.14 -2.80 10.82
C TYR A 318 -7.13 -3.40 11.79
N LEU A 319 -6.18 -4.15 11.23
CA LEU A 319 -5.10 -4.77 11.99
C LEU A 319 -3.87 -3.88 11.92
N PRO A 320 -3.28 -3.47 13.06
CA PRO A 320 -1.98 -2.86 13.06
C PRO A 320 -0.97 -3.76 12.35
N PRO A 321 -0.10 -3.22 11.48
CA PRO A 321 0.89 -4.03 10.78
C PRO A 321 1.77 -4.76 11.80
N TYR A 322 2.19 -4.11 12.89
CA TYR A 322 2.96 -4.75 13.95
C TYR A 322 2.25 -4.54 15.30
N PRO A 323 1.92 -5.60 16.07
CA PRO A 323 1.34 -5.44 17.40
C PRO A 323 2.36 -4.86 18.39
N ARG A 324 2.57 -3.54 18.35
CA ARG A 324 3.44 -2.82 19.30
C ARG A 324 2.70 -2.54 20.59
N GLN A 325 3.45 -2.20 21.64
CA GLN A 325 2.87 -1.86 22.94
C GLN A 325 1.93 -0.65 22.76
N ASN A 326 0.61 -0.94 22.79
CA ASN A 326 -0.56 -0.06 22.71
C ASN A 326 -1.31 0.00 21.38
N GLU A 327 -0.81 -0.59 20.30
CA GLU A 327 -1.61 -0.73 19.08
C GLU A 327 -2.62 -1.87 19.24
N LYS A 328 -3.87 -1.60 18.87
CA LYS A 328 -4.96 -2.57 19.01
C LYS A 328 -5.71 -2.68 17.70
N PRO A 329 -6.27 -3.87 17.40
CA PRO A 329 -7.22 -4.00 16.33
C PRO A 329 -8.45 -3.13 16.60
N ILE A 330 -8.87 -2.39 15.59
CA ILE A 330 -10.05 -1.52 15.66
C ILE A 330 -10.99 -1.85 14.51
N THR A 331 -12.27 -1.66 14.74
CA THR A 331 -13.26 -1.72 13.67
C THR A 331 -13.19 -0.45 12.82
N PRO A 332 -13.55 -0.52 11.53
CA PRO A 332 -13.60 0.68 10.71
C PRO A 332 -14.58 1.74 11.23
N GLU A 333 -15.66 1.34 11.89
CA GLU A 333 -16.62 2.24 12.52
C GLU A 333 -16.02 2.99 13.72
N GLU A 334 -15.22 2.33 14.56
CA GLU A 334 -14.49 3.00 15.65
C GLU A 334 -13.52 4.06 15.13
N GLU A 335 -12.80 3.76 14.04
CA GLU A 335 -11.89 4.71 13.40
C GLU A 335 -12.66 5.92 12.83
N ILE A 336 -13.77 5.67 12.11
CA ILE A 336 -14.63 6.73 11.58
C ILE A 336 -15.18 7.62 12.71
N ASP A 337 -15.61 7.03 13.83
CA ASP A 337 -16.10 7.76 14.99
C ASP A 337 -15.00 8.64 15.62
N ALA A 338 -13.76 8.15 15.67
CA ALA A 338 -12.62 8.94 16.13
C ALA A 338 -12.37 10.17 15.23
N VAL A 339 -12.41 9.99 13.90
CA VAL A 339 -12.28 11.08 12.93
C VAL A 339 -13.42 12.08 13.04
N LEU A 340 -14.67 11.61 13.12
CA LEU A 340 -15.86 12.45 13.31
C LEU A 340 -15.76 13.30 14.59
N LYS A 341 -15.31 12.70 15.70
CA LYS A 341 -15.07 13.40 16.95
C LYS A 341 -14.00 14.48 16.81
N LEU A 342 -12.91 14.19 16.11
CA LEU A 342 -11.85 15.17 15.83
C LEU A 342 -12.38 16.35 15.01
N LEU A 343 -13.11 16.08 13.92
CA LEU A 343 -13.75 17.09 13.07
C LEU A 343 -14.73 17.98 13.84
N ALA A 344 -15.51 17.39 14.75
CA ALA A 344 -16.44 18.14 15.60
C ALA A 344 -15.71 19.05 16.62
N SER A 345 -14.53 18.63 17.09
CA SER A 345 -13.73 19.39 18.06
C SER A 345 -12.81 20.46 17.44
N THR A 346 -12.58 20.37 16.13
CA THR A 346 -11.65 21.25 15.42
C THR A 346 -12.44 22.17 14.49
N PRO A 347 -12.51 23.50 14.76
CA PRO A 347 -13.20 24.40 13.84
C PRO A 347 -12.51 24.32 12.46
N PRO A 348 -13.29 24.16 11.37
CA PRO A 348 -12.71 24.04 10.04
C PRO A 348 -11.88 25.29 9.73
N PRO A 349 -10.67 25.15 9.18
CA PRO A 349 -9.87 26.30 8.82
C PRO A 349 -10.58 27.13 7.74
N GLY A 350 -10.66 28.44 7.95
CA GLY A 350 -11.26 29.37 6.99
C GLY A 350 -12.79 29.41 7.02
N ARG A 351 -13.40 29.73 5.87
CA ARG A 351 -14.86 29.83 5.71
C ARG A 351 -15.38 28.59 5.01
N LYS A 352 -16.59 28.15 5.39
CA LYS A 352 -17.32 27.14 4.62
C LYS A 352 -17.45 27.62 3.16
N PRO A 353 -17.03 26.81 2.17
CA PRO A 353 -17.17 27.19 0.77
C PRO A 353 -18.61 27.54 0.44
N ALA A 354 -18.83 28.67 -0.25
CA ALA A 354 -20.16 29.08 -0.71
C ALA A 354 -20.68 28.19 -1.85
N LEU A 355 -19.78 27.48 -2.53
CA LEU A 355 -20.06 26.51 -3.57
C LEU A 355 -19.43 25.16 -3.21
N PRO A 356 -20.08 24.03 -3.53
CA PRO A 356 -19.52 22.71 -3.29
C PRO A 356 -18.27 22.54 -4.17
N LEU A 357 -17.10 22.53 -3.54
CA LEU A 357 -15.81 22.40 -4.21
C LEU A 357 -15.13 21.04 -3.98
N ALA A 358 -15.75 20.16 -3.20
CA ALA A 358 -15.07 18.97 -2.71
C ALA A 358 -15.71 17.68 -3.27
N HIS A 359 -14.95 17.00 -4.11
CA HIS A 359 -15.20 15.64 -4.56
C HIS A 359 -14.62 14.64 -3.55
N GLY A 360 -15.39 13.63 -3.18
CA GLY A 360 -14.89 12.45 -2.48
C GLY A 360 -14.96 11.23 -3.40
N GLY A 361 -13.83 10.86 -4.00
CA GLY A 361 -13.72 9.63 -4.81
C GLY A 361 -13.47 8.41 -3.94
N TRP A 362 -13.86 7.21 -4.41
CA TRP A 362 -13.53 5.92 -3.79
C TRP A 362 -13.97 5.77 -2.32
N ILE A 363 -15.28 5.91 -2.06
CA ILE A 363 -15.81 5.86 -0.68
C ILE A 363 -16.82 4.72 -0.54
N PHE A 364 -16.72 3.99 0.57
CA PHE A 364 -17.53 2.81 0.89
C PHE A 364 -19.00 3.11 1.26
N VAL A 365 -19.54 4.26 0.85
CA VAL A 365 -20.94 4.65 1.10
C VAL A 365 -21.96 3.69 0.47
N GLY A 366 -21.55 2.95 -0.58
CA GLY A 366 -22.38 1.97 -1.28
C GLY A 366 -22.55 0.63 -0.58
N ILE A 367 -21.97 0.42 0.60
CA ILE A 367 -22.10 -0.83 1.36
C ILE A 367 -23.38 -0.80 2.21
N ASP A 368 -24.21 -1.85 2.11
CA ASP A 368 -25.52 -1.93 2.81
C ASP A 368 -25.40 -2.49 4.24
N ASP A 369 -24.52 -1.90 5.04
CA ASP A 369 -24.32 -2.26 6.45
C ASP A 369 -23.96 -1.03 7.30
N ASN A 370 -23.53 -1.25 8.54
CA ASN A 370 -23.18 -0.15 9.44
C ASN A 370 -21.97 0.65 8.96
N TYR A 371 -21.00 -0.03 8.36
CA TYR A 371 -19.80 0.58 7.82
C TYR A 371 -20.12 1.57 6.71
N GLY A 372 -20.97 1.19 5.75
CA GLY A 372 -21.40 2.10 4.68
C GLY A 372 -22.20 3.30 5.19
N ARG A 373 -23.03 3.11 6.23
CA ARG A 373 -23.74 4.21 6.90
C ARG A 373 -22.80 5.16 7.64
N LYS A 374 -21.81 4.63 8.37
CA LYS A 374 -20.80 5.43 9.07
C LYS A 374 -19.95 6.24 8.10
N TYR A 375 -19.59 5.66 6.96
CA TYR A 375 -18.93 6.43 5.90
C TYR A 375 -19.80 7.56 5.36
N ALA A 376 -21.11 7.37 5.22
CA ALA A 376 -22.01 8.44 4.79
C ALA A 376 -22.09 9.59 5.82
N GLU A 377 -22.00 9.28 7.12
CA GLU A 377 -21.89 10.26 8.20
C GLU A 377 -20.60 11.09 8.07
N LEU A 378 -19.45 10.42 7.95
CA LEU A 378 -18.15 11.06 7.73
C LEU A 378 -18.15 11.93 6.48
N TYR A 379 -18.69 11.39 5.39
CA TYR A 379 -18.82 12.09 4.13
C TYR A 379 -19.62 13.40 4.26
N ALA A 380 -20.69 13.38 5.06
CA ALA A 380 -21.48 14.56 5.37
C ALA A 380 -20.73 15.56 6.24
N ALA A 381 -20.01 15.09 7.26
CA ALA A 381 -19.20 15.93 8.15
C ALA A 381 -18.08 16.66 7.40
N CYS A 382 -17.44 16.00 6.43
CA CYS A 382 -16.45 16.62 5.53
C CYS A 382 -17.07 17.62 4.53
N GLY A 383 -18.39 17.68 4.42
CA GLY A 383 -19.09 18.59 3.53
C GLY A 383 -19.08 18.17 2.05
N PHE A 384 -18.75 16.91 1.76
CA PHE A 384 -18.77 16.40 0.39
C PHE A 384 -20.21 16.33 -0.15
N ARG A 385 -20.35 16.50 -1.47
CA ARG A 385 -21.65 16.56 -2.17
C ARG A 385 -21.70 15.77 -3.48
N SER A 386 -20.57 15.22 -3.95
CA SER A 386 -20.47 14.37 -5.14
C SER A 386 -19.56 13.15 -4.88
N PHE A 387 -20.11 11.95 -5.06
CA PHE A 387 -19.37 10.70 -4.85
C PHE A 387 -19.23 9.93 -6.17
N ALA A 388 -18.11 9.26 -6.36
CA ALA A 388 -17.93 8.29 -7.45
C ALA A 388 -18.38 6.92 -6.95
N CYS A 389 -19.51 6.42 -7.46
CA CYS A 389 -19.91 5.03 -7.20
C CYS A 389 -19.14 4.13 -8.18
N PRO A 390 -18.26 3.23 -7.71
CA PRO A 390 -17.46 2.40 -8.60
C PRO A 390 -18.32 1.41 -9.41
N LEU A 391 -19.50 1.05 -8.88
CA LEU A 391 -20.37 0.04 -9.47
C LEU A 391 -21.84 0.52 -9.53
N PRO A 392 -22.55 0.37 -10.67
CA PRO A 392 -23.95 0.80 -10.80
C PRO A 392 -24.91 0.18 -9.78
N GLN A 393 -24.65 -1.05 -9.32
CA GLN A 393 -25.52 -1.73 -8.36
C GLN A 393 -25.51 -1.10 -6.95
N ASP A 394 -24.44 -0.39 -6.59
CA ASP A 394 -24.27 0.16 -5.24
C ASP A 394 -24.89 1.56 -5.10
N ILE A 395 -25.32 2.17 -6.21
CA ILE A 395 -25.80 3.56 -6.25
C ILE A 395 -27.02 3.77 -5.37
N ASN A 396 -27.96 2.82 -5.37
CA ASN A 396 -29.20 2.92 -4.60
C ASN A 396 -28.91 2.85 -3.09
N ILE A 397 -27.94 2.03 -2.69
CA ILE A 397 -27.51 1.90 -1.30
C ILE A 397 -26.78 3.18 -0.87
N ALA A 398 -25.88 3.69 -1.71
CA ALA A 398 -25.20 4.96 -1.43
C ALA A 398 -26.18 6.12 -1.27
N ILE A 399 -27.17 6.24 -2.17
CA ILE A 399 -28.24 7.24 -2.07
C ILE A 399 -29.04 7.06 -0.77
N LYS A 400 -29.42 5.82 -0.43
CA LYS A 400 -30.13 5.50 0.81
C LYS A 400 -29.33 5.94 2.05
N ASN A 401 -28.04 5.63 2.10
CA ASN A 401 -27.16 5.98 3.22
C ASN A 401 -26.95 7.50 3.31
N LEU A 402 -26.65 8.18 2.20
CA LEU A 402 -26.42 9.64 2.15
C LEU A 402 -27.66 10.46 2.53
N LYS A 403 -28.86 10.01 2.15
CA LYS A 403 -30.13 10.67 2.50
C LYS A 403 -30.36 10.72 4.01
N GLN A 404 -29.87 9.74 4.77
CA GLN A 404 -29.98 9.75 6.24
C GLN A 404 -29.25 10.93 6.88
N PHE A 405 -28.24 11.48 6.20
CA PHE A 405 -27.44 12.62 6.65
C PHE A 405 -27.74 13.90 5.86
N GLY A 406 -28.92 13.98 5.22
CA GLY A 406 -29.39 15.18 4.52
C GLY A 406 -28.65 15.51 3.23
N ILE A 407 -27.98 14.53 2.62
CA ILE A 407 -27.32 14.70 1.32
C ILE A 407 -28.24 14.14 0.23
N GLU A 408 -28.89 15.05 -0.49
CA GLU A 408 -29.75 14.68 -1.60
C GLU A 408 -28.94 14.37 -2.88
N PRO A 409 -29.39 13.38 -3.67
CA PRO A 409 -28.82 13.13 -4.98
C PRO A 409 -28.87 14.36 -5.88
N ASN A 410 -27.78 14.62 -6.59
CA ASN A 410 -27.71 15.68 -7.57
C ASN A 410 -27.02 15.18 -8.85
N ARG A 411 -27.07 16.00 -9.91
CA ARG A 411 -26.48 15.65 -11.21
C ARG A 411 -24.97 15.40 -11.14
N SER A 412 -24.25 16.00 -10.19
CA SER A 412 -22.81 15.79 -10.05
C SER A 412 -22.45 14.46 -9.38
N MET A 413 -23.40 13.74 -8.78
CA MET A 413 -23.18 12.35 -8.30
C MET A 413 -23.03 11.33 -9.45
N ALA A 414 -23.54 11.64 -10.64
CA ALA A 414 -23.37 10.83 -11.84
C ALA A 414 -22.19 11.30 -12.71
N ALA A 415 -21.55 12.43 -12.35
CA ALA A 415 -20.54 13.07 -13.20
C ALA A 415 -19.13 12.45 -13.07
N MET A 416 -18.97 11.42 -12.23
CA MET A 416 -17.65 10.94 -11.78
C MET A 416 -17.50 9.42 -11.88
N GLY A 417 -17.69 8.87 -13.08
CA GLY A 417 -16.66 7.94 -13.55
C GLY A 417 -15.36 8.73 -13.63
N TYR A 418 -14.23 8.14 -13.29
CA TYR A 418 -12.94 8.78 -13.50
C TYR A 418 -12.90 9.28 -14.97
N ARG A 419 -12.94 10.61 -15.15
CA ARG A 419 -12.97 11.40 -16.40
C ARG A 419 -14.27 11.41 -17.21
N ASN A 420 -14.92 12.57 -17.20
CA ASN A 420 -15.45 13.09 -18.45
C ASN A 420 -14.31 13.86 -19.14
N PRO A 421 -14.01 13.60 -20.43
CA PRO A 421 -13.09 14.48 -21.15
C PRO A 421 -13.64 15.90 -21.09
N PRO A 422 -12.80 16.90 -20.76
CA PRO A 422 -13.26 18.27 -20.79
C PRO A 422 -13.68 18.59 -22.22
N LEU A 423 -14.91 19.05 -22.40
CA LEU A 423 -15.37 19.53 -23.70
C LEU A 423 -14.45 20.66 -24.18
N ASP A 424 -14.24 20.77 -25.49
CA ASP A 424 -13.43 21.83 -26.10
C ASP A 424 -13.84 23.23 -25.59
N GLU A 425 -15.13 23.41 -25.33
CA GLU A 425 -15.73 24.62 -24.77
C GLU A 425 -15.23 24.92 -23.34
N ASN A 426 -15.07 23.90 -22.49
CA ASN A 426 -14.54 24.03 -21.13
C ASN A 426 -13.04 24.33 -21.12
N ILE A 427 -12.29 23.68 -22.01
CA ILE A 427 -10.85 23.92 -22.20
C ILE A 427 -10.65 25.37 -22.67
N LYS A 428 -11.44 25.80 -23.65
CA LYS A 428 -11.40 27.17 -24.17
C LYS A 428 -11.75 28.20 -23.10
N ALA A 429 -12.85 28.02 -22.37
CA ALA A 429 -13.26 28.92 -21.31
C ALA A 429 -12.20 29.04 -20.19
N THR A 430 -11.55 27.93 -19.84
CA THR A 430 -10.46 27.91 -18.85
C THR A 430 -9.23 28.67 -19.36
N LYS A 431 -8.81 28.43 -20.61
CA LYS A 431 -7.70 29.16 -21.24
C LYS A 431 -7.97 30.66 -21.32
N GLU A 432 -9.18 31.06 -21.68
CA GLU A 432 -9.61 32.46 -21.71
C GLU A 432 -9.57 33.11 -20.31
N ASN A 433 -10.07 32.40 -19.29
CA ASN A 433 -10.07 32.87 -17.91
C ASN A 433 -8.64 33.01 -17.37
N PHE A 434 -7.77 32.03 -17.60
CA PHE A 434 -6.37 32.10 -17.17
C PHE A 434 -5.59 33.17 -17.92
N THR A 435 -5.86 33.37 -19.21
CA THR A 435 -5.27 34.47 -20.00
C THR A 435 -5.68 35.82 -19.42
N LYS A 436 -6.98 36.02 -19.16
CA LYS A 436 -7.52 37.26 -18.58
C LYS A 436 -6.88 37.62 -17.24
N ASN A 437 -6.51 36.63 -16.44
CA ASN A 437 -5.92 36.82 -15.12
C ASN A 437 -4.38 36.73 -15.11
N GLY A 438 -3.72 36.63 -16.27
CA GLY A 438 -2.25 36.57 -16.34
C GLY A 438 -1.64 35.29 -15.76
N PHE A 439 -2.38 34.17 -15.83
CA PHE A 439 -2.02 32.87 -15.27
C PHE A 439 -1.74 31.80 -16.32
N LEU A 440 -1.76 32.15 -17.62
CA LEU A 440 -1.63 31.19 -18.72
C LEU A 440 -0.32 30.38 -18.67
N GLN A 441 0.78 30.98 -18.17
CA GLN A 441 2.07 30.32 -17.98
C GLN A 441 2.02 29.11 -17.03
N TYR A 442 1.04 29.06 -16.12
CA TYR A 442 0.88 27.94 -15.19
C TYR A 442 0.15 26.75 -15.82
N LEU A 443 -0.44 26.92 -17.01
CA LEU A 443 -1.05 25.83 -17.79
C LEU A 443 -0.07 25.14 -18.75
N GLN A 444 1.19 25.58 -18.85
CA GLN A 444 2.17 24.99 -19.77
C GLN A 444 2.55 23.54 -19.47
N TYR A 445 2.25 23.06 -18.26
CA TYR A 445 2.58 21.70 -17.78
C TYR A 445 1.35 20.82 -17.52
N TYR A 446 0.15 21.28 -17.88
CA TYR A 446 -1.09 20.54 -17.72
C TYR A 446 -1.74 20.39 -19.09
N ASP A 447 -1.64 19.20 -19.71
CA ASP A 447 -2.55 18.88 -20.80
C ASP A 447 -3.82 18.29 -20.18
N TYR A 448 -4.98 18.85 -20.53
CA TYR A 448 -6.28 18.51 -19.94
C TYR A 448 -6.81 17.14 -20.43
N GLY A 449 -5.92 16.16 -20.58
CA GLY A 449 -6.19 14.79 -21.02
C GLY A 449 -5.19 13.74 -20.52
N ASP A 450 -4.16 14.13 -19.76
CA ASP A 450 -2.95 13.31 -19.49
C ASP A 450 -3.14 12.06 -18.63
N GLU A 451 -4.37 11.73 -18.28
CA GLU A 451 -4.60 10.72 -17.28
C GLU A 451 -5.67 9.72 -17.82
N MET A 452 -6.18 9.88 -19.08
CA MET A 452 -7.14 8.97 -19.75
C MET A 452 -6.61 7.54 -19.91
N HIS A 453 -7.44 6.53 -19.66
CA HIS A 453 -7.06 5.14 -19.96
C HIS A 453 -7.00 4.93 -21.49
N PHE A 454 -6.02 4.17 -21.98
CA PHE A 454 -5.77 4.02 -23.43
C PHE A 454 -7.00 3.48 -24.20
N SER A 455 -7.78 2.59 -23.60
CA SER A 455 -9.02 2.07 -24.22
C SER A 455 -10.09 3.16 -24.40
N GLU A 456 -10.19 4.10 -23.46
CA GLU A 456 -11.15 5.21 -23.53
C GLU A 456 -10.71 6.26 -24.55
N TRP A 457 -9.39 6.45 -24.71
CA TRP A 457 -8.83 7.29 -25.77
C TRP A 457 -9.12 6.71 -27.16
N VAL A 458 -9.00 5.38 -27.32
CA VAL A 458 -9.34 4.68 -28.56
C VAL A 458 -10.84 4.79 -28.85
N ASP A 459 -11.72 4.55 -27.87
CA ASP A 459 -13.17 4.67 -28.04
C ASP A 459 -13.60 6.11 -28.37
N TYR A 460 -12.99 7.11 -27.74
CA TYR A 460 -13.26 8.52 -28.03
C TYR A 460 -12.86 8.87 -29.47
N LEU A 461 -11.68 8.44 -29.93
CA LEU A 461 -11.24 8.63 -31.31
C LEU A 461 -12.12 7.90 -32.32
N VAL A 462 -12.61 6.70 -32.00
CA VAL A 462 -13.50 5.93 -32.86
C VAL A 462 -14.87 6.62 -32.93
N THR A 463 -15.41 7.06 -31.80
CA THR A 463 -16.73 7.70 -31.72
C THR A 463 -16.73 9.09 -32.39
N ASP A 464 -15.68 9.89 -32.18
CA ASP A 464 -15.52 11.19 -32.83
C ASP A 464 -15.30 11.05 -34.35
N LYS A 465 -14.54 10.04 -34.80
CA LYS A 465 -14.41 9.72 -36.23
C LYS A 465 -15.71 9.20 -36.84
N ILE A 466 -16.51 8.44 -36.11
CA ILE A 466 -17.83 7.98 -36.57
C ILE A 466 -18.79 9.17 -36.68
N ALA A 467 -18.84 10.05 -35.68
CA ALA A 467 -19.69 11.25 -35.68
C ALA A 467 -19.32 12.26 -36.77
N LYS A 468 -18.04 12.30 -37.16
CA LYS A 468 -17.52 13.17 -38.23
C LYS A 468 -17.45 12.48 -39.60
N SER A 469 -17.73 11.18 -39.67
CA SER A 469 -17.80 10.48 -40.96
C SER A 469 -19.11 10.87 -41.65
N PRO A 470 -19.07 11.27 -42.94
CA PRO A 470 -20.30 11.52 -43.68
C PRO A 470 -21.16 10.25 -43.66
N GLU A 471 -22.47 10.40 -43.45
CA GLU A 471 -23.39 9.26 -43.47
C GLU A 471 -23.13 8.42 -44.72
N PRO A 472 -23.05 7.08 -44.58
CA PRO A 472 -22.87 6.22 -45.74
C PRO A 472 -24.05 6.49 -46.68
N LYS A 473 -23.73 7.02 -47.87
CA LYS A 473 -24.75 7.26 -48.89
C LYS A 473 -25.51 5.94 -49.10
N PRO A 474 -26.86 5.96 -49.08
CA PRO A 474 -27.63 4.75 -49.30
C PRO A 474 -27.15 4.10 -50.59
N SER A 475 -26.81 2.82 -50.53
CA SER A 475 -26.45 2.06 -51.71
C SER A 475 -27.62 2.17 -52.68
N LYS A 476 -27.34 2.67 -53.89
CA LYS A 476 -28.32 2.61 -54.97
C LYS A 476 -28.60 1.13 -55.24
N GLU A 477 -29.84 0.72 -55.01
CA GLU A 477 -30.38 -0.53 -55.55
C GLU A 477 -30.32 -0.55 -57.08
#